data_AF-A0A9Q3E8K2-F1
#
_entry.id   AF-A0A9Q3E8K2-F1
#
_cell.length_a   1.000
_cell.length_b   1.000
_cell.length_c   1.000
_cell.angle_alpha   90.00
_cell.angle_beta   90.00
_cell.angle_gamma   90.00
#
_symmetry.space_group_name_H-M   'P 1'
#
loop_
_entity.id
_entity.type
_entity.pdbx_description
1 polymer ?
#
loop_
_entity_poly.entity_id
_entity_poly.type
_entity_poly.pdbx_seq_one_letter_code
_entity_poly.pdbx_strand_id
1 'polypeptide(L)'
;VPRWYIKLRQEHGHQSWTWWKAQIINKLANDAWRFQVETAFESAAFNSDKDKALPWFCQEKDRLTALYPDMLEFMIQIKILRQCGGDVENCQPVTQNQGTSMTAKIP
;
A
#
# COMPACT_ATOMS: atom_id res chain seq x y z
N VAL A 1 -27.90 -3.63 4.51
CA VAL A 1 -27.43 -2.22 4.52
C VAL A 1 -27.04 -1.84 5.94
N PRO A 2 -25.87 -1.20 6.17
CA PRO A 2 -25.41 -0.85 7.51
C PRO A 2 -26.43 0.01 8.28
N ARG A 3 -26.59 -0.24 9.60
CA ARG A 3 -27.56 0.48 10.45
C ARG A 3 -27.30 2.00 10.50
N TRP A 4 -26.03 2.40 10.48
CA TRP A 4 -25.64 3.82 10.52
C TRP A 4 -26.15 4.59 9.30
N TYR A 5 -26.15 3.97 8.11
CA TYR A 5 -26.62 4.58 6.88
C TYR A 5 -28.14 4.85 6.93
N ILE A 6 -28.91 3.88 7.44
CA ILE A 6 -30.36 3.98 7.55
C ILE A 6 -30.74 5.12 8.49
N LYS A 7 -30.10 5.15 9.68
CA LYS A 7 -30.31 6.21 10.67
C LYS A 7 -30.00 7.60 10.09
N LEU A 8 -28.83 7.74 9.47
CA LEU A 8 -28.38 9.02 8.91
C LEU A 8 -29.30 9.52 7.78
N ARG A 9 -29.82 8.60 6.95
CA ARG A 9 -30.78 8.92 5.89
C ARG A 9 -32.15 9.35 6.44
N GLN A 10 -32.59 8.74 7.53
CA GLN A 10 -33.85 9.12 8.20
C GLN A 10 -33.74 10.50 8.86
N GLU A 11 -32.59 10.82 9.45
CA GLU A 11 -32.35 12.10 10.15
C GLU A 11 -32.17 13.28 9.19
N HIS A 12 -31.43 13.10 8.10
CA HIS A 12 -31.05 14.19 7.20
C HIS A 12 -31.80 14.20 5.86
N GLY A 13 -32.66 13.22 5.60
CA GLY A 13 -33.47 13.13 4.40
C GLY A 13 -32.64 12.98 3.11
N HIS A 14 -33.10 13.61 2.03
CA HIS A 14 -32.39 13.59 0.75
C HIS A 14 -31.25 14.61 0.75
N GLN A 15 -30.02 14.13 0.54
CA GLN A 15 -28.81 14.94 0.56
C GLN A 15 -28.00 14.77 -0.72
N SER A 16 -27.14 15.73 -1.01
CA SER A 16 -26.26 15.68 -2.18
C SER A 16 -25.22 14.55 -2.06
N TRP A 17 -24.69 14.10 -3.19
CA TRP A 17 -23.65 13.08 -3.20
C TRP A 17 -22.38 13.53 -2.46
N THR A 18 -22.01 14.81 -2.59
CA THR A 18 -20.87 15.40 -1.88
C THR A 18 -21.02 15.28 -0.36
N TRP A 19 -22.23 15.52 0.16
CA TRP A 19 -22.51 15.33 1.58
C TRP A 19 -22.37 13.88 2.01
N TRP A 20 -22.95 12.94 1.24
CA TRP A 20 -22.84 11.51 1.52
C TRP A 20 -21.38 11.02 1.51
N LYS A 21 -20.56 11.49 0.56
CA LYS A 21 -19.12 11.21 0.55
C LYS A 21 -18.46 11.64 1.85
N ALA A 22 -18.74 12.86 2.32
CA ALA A 22 -18.16 13.37 3.56
C ALA A 22 -18.56 12.50 4.77
N GLN A 23 -19.82 12.04 4.85
CA GLN A 23 -20.28 11.16 5.93
C GLN A 23 -19.63 9.77 5.88
N ILE A 24 -19.45 9.21 4.69
CA ILE A 24 -18.75 7.93 4.49
C ILE A 24 -17.30 8.06 4.95
N ILE A 25 -16.60 9.12 4.53
CA ILE A 25 -15.22 9.40 4.95
C ILE A 25 -15.15 9.56 6.47
N ASN A 26 -16.05 10.33 7.07
CA ASN A 26 -16.06 10.56 8.51
C ASN A 26 -16.37 9.27 9.31
N LYS A 27 -17.18 8.37 8.76
CA LYS A 27 -17.48 7.09 9.42
C LYS A 27 -16.39 6.02 9.24
N LEU A 28 -15.78 5.94 8.07
CA LEU A 28 -14.91 4.82 7.70
C LEU A 28 -13.42 5.18 7.67
N ALA A 29 -13.07 6.45 7.47
CA ALA A 29 -11.70 6.94 7.35
C ALA A 29 -11.40 8.03 8.40
N ASN A 30 -11.93 7.83 9.62
CA ASN A 30 -11.65 8.69 10.77
C ASN A 30 -10.23 8.49 11.32
N ASP A 31 -9.80 9.36 12.23
CA ASP A 31 -8.45 9.37 12.79
C ASP A 31 -8.08 8.05 13.50
N ALA A 32 -9.05 7.38 14.13
CA ALA A 32 -8.82 6.09 14.76
C ALA A 32 -8.49 5.00 13.73
N TRP A 33 -9.19 4.98 12.59
CA TRP A 33 -8.85 4.09 11.48
C TRP A 33 -7.48 4.43 10.90
N ARG A 34 -7.17 5.71 10.69
CA ARG A 34 -5.86 6.15 10.18
C ARG A 34 -4.73 5.65 11.09
N PHE A 35 -4.86 5.90 12.40
CA PHE A 35 -3.89 5.45 13.40
C PHE A 35 -3.69 3.92 13.38
N GLN A 36 -4.78 3.15 13.25
CA GLN A 36 -4.71 1.69 13.16
C GLN A 36 -3.94 1.23 11.90
N VAL A 37 -4.21 1.83 10.74
CA VAL A 37 -3.53 1.46 9.49
C VAL A 37 -2.07 1.91 9.51
N GLU A 38 -1.76 3.09 10.05
CA GLU A 38 -0.38 3.57 10.24
C GLU A 38 0.41 2.62 11.15
N THR A 39 -0.14 2.27 12.31
CA THR A 39 0.50 1.34 13.25
C THR A 39 0.69 -0.05 12.62
N ALA A 40 -0.28 -0.52 11.85
CA ALA A 40 -0.19 -1.80 11.14
C ALA A 40 0.91 -1.79 10.07
N PHE A 41 1.09 -0.68 9.35
CA PHE A 41 2.18 -0.51 8.40
C PHE A 41 3.54 -0.41 9.10
N GLU A 42 3.65 0.40 10.17
CA GLU A 42 4.90 0.60 10.91
C GLU A 42 5.43 -0.69 11.54
N SER A 43 4.54 -1.57 11.98
CA SER A 43 4.89 -2.87 12.57
C SER A 43 5.05 -3.99 11.56
N ALA A 44 4.70 -3.78 10.29
CA ALA A 44 4.80 -4.77 9.23
C ALA A 44 6.22 -4.82 8.65
N ALA A 45 7.14 -5.48 9.36
CA ALA A 45 8.43 -5.85 8.79
C ALA A 45 8.28 -7.09 7.88
N PHE A 46 8.90 -7.06 6.70
CA PHE A 46 8.89 -8.20 5.79
C PHE A 46 9.75 -9.35 6.35
N ASN A 47 9.22 -10.57 6.31
CA ASN A 47 9.93 -11.78 6.72
C ASN A 47 9.97 -12.79 5.57
N SER A 48 11.15 -13.09 5.04
CA SER A 48 11.32 -14.00 3.90
C SER A 48 10.88 -15.45 4.17
N ASP A 49 10.86 -15.88 5.43
CA ASP A 49 10.49 -17.26 5.81
C ASP A 49 8.97 -17.41 5.95
N LYS A 50 8.26 -16.30 6.21
CA LYS A 50 6.82 -16.29 6.51
C LYS A 50 5.99 -15.68 5.38
N ASP A 51 6.51 -14.64 4.73
CA ASP A 51 5.75 -13.79 3.82
C ASP A 51 6.05 -14.10 2.35
N LYS A 52 5.00 -14.07 1.53
CA LYS A 52 5.16 -14.05 0.08
C LYS A 52 5.30 -12.60 -0.37
N ALA A 53 6.42 -12.30 -1.04
CA ALA A 53 6.79 -10.94 -1.42
C ALA A 53 5.67 -10.15 -2.13
N LEU A 54 5.07 -10.71 -3.18
CA LEU A 54 4.06 -9.99 -3.98
C LEU A 54 2.77 -9.69 -3.18
N PRO A 55 2.11 -10.66 -2.51
CA PRO A 55 0.95 -10.36 -1.67
C PRO A 55 1.24 -9.35 -0.56
N TRP A 56 2.39 -9.49 0.11
CA TRP A 56 2.79 -8.57 1.18
C TRP A 56 3.01 -7.15 0.64
N PHE A 57 3.74 -7.01 -0.48
CA PHE A 57 3.96 -5.72 -1.13
C PHE A 57 2.65 -5.05 -1.53
N CYS A 58 1.73 -5.79 -2.15
CA CYS A 58 0.42 -5.25 -2.53
C CYS A 58 -0.37 -4.78 -1.31
N GLN A 59 -0.34 -5.54 -0.20
CA GLN A 59 -1.02 -5.15 1.03
C GLN A 59 -0.46 -3.84 1.60
N GLU A 60 0.86 -3.69 1.68
CA GLU A 60 1.46 -2.46 2.20
C GLU A 60 1.27 -1.26 1.25
N LYS A 61 1.28 -1.50 -0.06
CA LYS A 61 0.93 -0.48 -1.07
C LYS A 61 -0.50 0.01 -0.90
N ASP A 62 -1.46 -0.89 -0.70
CA ASP A 62 -2.86 -0.54 -0.51
C ASP A 62 -3.06 0.29 0.77
N ARG A 63 -2.39 -0.07 1.87
CA ARG A 63 -2.40 0.72 3.13
C ARG A 63 -1.89 2.14 2.91
N LEU A 64 -0.72 2.28 2.29
CA LEU A 64 -0.11 3.60 2.06
C LEU A 64 -0.92 4.46 1.09
N THR A 65 -1.49 3.86 0.06
CA THR A 65 -2.36 4.57 -0.91
C THR A 65 -3.65 5.06 -0.23
N ALA A 66 -4.19 4.28 0.71
CA ALA A 66 -5.37 4.67 1.48
C ALA A 66 -5.09 5.78 2.50
N LEU A 67 -3.89 5.79 3.10
CA LEU A 67 -3.46 6.83 4.05
C LEU A 67 -3.09 8.14 3.35
N TYR A 68 -2.36 8.03 2.23
CA TYR A 68 -1.74 9.15 1.53
C TYR A 68 -2.07 9.09 0.02
N PRO A 69 -3.30 9.44 -0.38
CA PRO A 69 -3.74 9.34 -1.78
C PRO A 69 -2.95 10.22 -2.74
N ASP A 70 -2.37 11.31 -2.23
CA ASP A 70 -1.58 12.27 -3.02
C ASP A 70 -0.07 11.97 -3.00
N MET A 71 0.34 10.86 -2.37
CA MET A 71 1.75 10.47 -2.30
C MET A 71 2.22 9.90 -3.64
N LEU A 72 3.40 10.35 -4.09
CA LEU A 72 4.02 9.86 -5.30
C LEU A 72 4.34 8.37 -5.18
N GLU A 73 4.14 7.61 -6.26
CA GLU A 73 4.31 6.16 -6.26
C GLU A 73 5.72 5.72 -5.83
N PHE A 74 6.76 6.45 -6.24
CA PHE A 74 8.13 6.15 -5.82
C PHE A 74 8.33 6.31 -4.31
N MET A 75 7.64 7.25 -3.66
CA MET A 75 7.70 7.45 -2.20
C MET A 75 7.02 6.28 -1.47
N ILE A 76 5.91 5.78 -2.00
CA ILE A 76 5.24 4.58 -1.51
C ILE A 76 6.20 3.39 -1.58
N GLN A 77 6.86 3.19 -2.73
CA GLN A 77 7.82 2.11 -2.93
C GLN A 77 9.01 2.21 -1.95
N ILE A 78 9.61 3.39 -1.78
CA ILE A 78 10.71 3.60 -0.82
C ILE A 78 10.27 3.26 0.61
N LYS A 79 9.06 3.67 1.02
CA LYS A 79 8.51 3.36 2.35
C LYS A 79 8.37 1.85 2.55
N ILE A 80 7.87 1.13 1.56
CA ILE A 80 7.74 -0.34 1.62
C ILE A 80 9.12 -1.01 1.67
N LEU A 81 10.08 -0.55 0.86
CA LEU A 81 11.44 -1.12 0.85
C LEU A 81 12.14 -0.98 2.20
N ARG A 82 11.91 0.12 2.93
CA ARG A 82 12.44 0.29 4.29
C ARG A 82 11.92 -0.75 5.28
N GLN A 83 10.74 -1.32 5.04
CA GLN A 83 10.19 -2.39 5.86
C GLN A 83 10.82 -3.76 5.58
N CYS A 84 11.67 -3.88 4.55
CA CYS A 84 12.39 -5.12 4.24
C CYS A 84 13.66 -5.33 5.09
N GLY A 85 14.01 -4.38 5.97
CA GLY A 85 15.13 -4.53 6.92
C GLY A 85 16.53 -4.58 6.30
N GLY A 86 16.65 -4.37 4.98
CA GLY A 86 17.92 -4.25 4.29
C GLY A 86 18.38 -2.80 4.20
N ASP A 87 19.70 -2.59 4.33
CA ASP A 87 20.31 -1.33 3.92
C ASP A 87 20.07 -1.16 2.42
N VAL A 88 19.35 -0.11 2.03
CA VAL A 88 18.92 0.13 0.63
C VAL A 88 20.13 0.31 -0.31
N GLU A 89 21.31 0.52 0.28
CA GLU A 89 22.63 0.64 -0.35
C GLU A 89 23.06 -0.64 -1.10
N ASN A 90 22.56 -1.84 -0.75
CA ASN A 90 23.02 -3.10 -1.36
C ASN A 90 22.11 -3.64 -2.48
N CYS A 91 21.08 -2.89 -2.88
CA CYS A 91 20.27 -3.23 -4.05
C CYS A 91 21.05 -2.92 -5.33
N GLN A 92 21.94 -3.82 -5.74
CA GLN A 92 22.57 -3.71 -7.06
C GLN A 92 21.46 -3.82 -8.13
N PRO A 93 21.35 -2.85 -9.05
CA PRO A 93 20.46 -3.01 -10.19
C PRO A 93 20.91 -4.25 -10.95
N VAL A 94 19.98 -5.18 -11.19
CA VAL A 94 20.22 -6.30 -12.10
C VAL A 94 20.54 -5.68 -13.46
N THR A 95 21.84 -5.64 -13.79
CA THR A 95 22.32 -5.27 -15.11
C THR A 95 21.68 -6.25 -16.09
N GLN A 96 20.90 -5.72 -17.04
CA GLN A 96 20.35 -6.50 -18.14
C GLN A 96 21.46 -7.37 -18.73
N ASN A 97 21.18 -8.68 -18.80
CA ASN A 97 22.05 -9.71 -19.33
C ASN A 97 22.93 -9.21 -20.49
N GLN A 98 24.24 -9.12 -20.25
CA GLN A 98 25.19 -9.18 -21.35
C GLN A 98 25.00 -10.53 -22.02
N GLY A 99 24.62 -10.51 -23.30
CA GLY A 99 24.63 -11.70 -24.13
C GLY A 99 26.04 -12.27 -24.19
N THR A 100 26.31 -13.27 -23.36
CA THR A 100 27.46 -14.16 -23.54
C THR A 100 27.17 -15.07 -24.73
N SER A 101 27.53 -14.57 -25.91
CA SER A 101 27.76 -15.42 -27.08
C SER A 101 28.90 -16.38 -26.74
N MET A 102 28.55 -17.64 -26.47
CA MET A 102 29.50 -18.74 -26.45
C MET A 102 28.97 -19.86 -27.34
N THR A 103 29.46 -19.93 -28.59
CA THR A 103 29.62 -21.21 -29.29
C THR A 103 30.85 -21.19 -30.20
N ALA A 104 31.90 -21.86 -29.70
CA ALA A 104 32.82 -22.78 -30.37
C ALA A 104 33.65 -22.31 -31.60
N LYS A 105 34.97 -22.21 -31.39
CA LYS A 105 35.97 -22.45 -32.44
C LYS A 105 36.13 -23.97 -32.60
N ILE A 106 36.04 -24.46 -33.83
CA ILE A 106 36.36 -25.84 -34.23
C ILE A 106 37.72 -25.79 -34.95
N PRO A 107 38.66 -26.73 -34.69
CA PRO A 107 39.87 -26.90 -35.51
C PRO A 107 39.58 -27.39 -36.92
#